data_AF-A0A2D7G8S6-F1
#
_entry.id   AF-A0A2D7G8S6-F1
#
_cell.length_a   1.000
_cell.length_b   1.000
_cell.length_c   1.000
_cell.angle_alpha   90.00
_cell.angle_beta   90.00
_cell.angle_gamma   90.00
#
_symmetry.space_group_name_H-M   'P 1'
#
loop_
_entity.id
_entity.type
_entity.pdbx_description
1 polymer ?
#
loop_
_entity_poly.entity_id
_entity_poly.type
_entity_poly.pdbx_seq_one_letter_code
_entity_poly.pdbx_strand_id
1 'polypeptide(L)'
;MSYRPLPAVVTIINSPIDGLGLFAIEDIPKGYELGISHVKDERFENGYVRTPLGGFYNHSDTPNLDAYKDGDVIRLKTIKDVLKGEELTGYYWLYSLTDI
;
A
#
# COMPACT_ATOMS: atom_id res chain seq x y z
N MET A 1 -20.84 -3.25 -15.43
CA MET A 1 -19.55 -2.79 -14.87
C MET A 1 -18.97 -3.93 -14.06
N SER A 2 -17.71 -4.28 -14.29
CA SER A 2 -17.01 -5.28 -13.50
C SER A 2 -16.30 -4.59 -12.34
N TYR A 3 -16.55 -5.01 -11.11
CA TYR A 3 -15.82 -4.52 -9.94
C TYR A 3 -14.34 -4.92 -10.04
N ARG A 4 -13.44 -3.99 -9.73
CA ARG A 4 -12.00 -4.28 -9.58
C ARG A 4 -11.55 -3.86 -8.18
N PRO A 5 -10.89 -4.76 -7.43
CA PRO A 5 -10.45 -4.49 -6.06
C PRO A 5 -9.23 -3.57 -5.95
N LEU A 6 -8.47 -3.41 -7.03
CA LEU A 6 -7.26 -2.59 -7.10
C LEU A 6 -7.43 -1.42 -8.06
N PRO A 7 -6.70 -0.31 -7.83
CA PRO A 7 -6.53 0.75 -8.83
C PRO A 7 -6.01 0.17 -10.15
N ALA A 8 -6.46 0.74 -11.27
CA ALA A 8 -6.10 0.23 -12.59
C ALA A 8 -4.59 0.26 -12.87
N VAL A 9 -3.84 1.12 -12.16
CA VAL A 9 -2.40 1.36 -12.35
C VAL A 9 -1.49 0.34 -11.67
N VAL A 10 -2.06 -0.59 -10.89
CA VAL A 10 -1.30 -1.63 -10.17
C VAL A 10 -1.87 -3.03 -10.37
N THR A 11 -1.00 -4.02 -10.20
CA THR A 11 -1.36 -5.45 -10.17
C THR A 11 -0.61 -6.16 -9.04
N ILE A 12 -0.97 -7.42 -8.79
CA ILE A 12 -0.26 -8.30 -7.86
C ILE A 12 0.60 -9.28 -8.66
N ILE A 13 1.86 -9.45 -8.28
CA ILE A 13 2.76 -10.49 -8.79
C ILE A 13 3.61 -11.08 -7.65
N ASN A 14 4.36 -12.15 -7.92
CA ASN A 14 5.35 -12.66 -6.98
C ASN A 14 6.42 -11.59 -6.71
N SER A 15 6.62 -11.29 -5.43
CA SER A 15 7.60 -10.30 -4.99
C SER A 15 8.97 -10.94 -4.75
N PRO A 16 10.07 -10.26 -5.08
CA PRO A 16 11.40 -10.65 -4.62
C PRO A 16 11.66 -10.30 -3.14
N ILE A 17 10.80 -9.50 -2.50
CA ILE A 17 10.92 -9.10 -1.10
C ILE A 17 10.25 -10.15 -0.20
N ASP A 18 8.93 -10.32 -0.34
CA ASP A 18 8.15 -11.29 0.42
C ASP A 18 6.84 -11.64 -0.30
N GLY A 19 6.54 -12.93 -0.40
CA GLY A 19 5.29 -13.46 -0.94
C GLY A 19 4.82 -12.82 -2.25
N LEU A 20 3.68 -12.12 -2.17
CA LEU A 20 3.07 -11.36 -3.27
C LEU A 20 3.23 -9.87 -3.00
N GLY A 21 3.53 -9.10 -4.05
CA GLY A 21 3.69 -7.65 -3.97
C GLY A 21 2.77 -6.90 -4.93
N LEU A 22 2.54 -5.62 -4.67
CA LEU A 22 1.94 -4.68 -5.61
C LEU A 22 2.98 -4.13 -6.57
N PHE A 23 2.67 -4.13 -7.86
CA PHE A 23 3.57 -3.66 -8.90
C PHE A 23 2.86 -2.70 -9.85
N ALA A 24 3.58 -1.67 -10.30
CA ALA A 24 3.09 -0.69 -11.24
C ALA A 24 2.95 -1.32 -12.63
N ILE A 25 1.80 -1.14 -13.30
CA ILE A 25 1.61 -1.62 -14.68
C ILE A 25 1.89 -0.54 -15.74
N GLU A 26 2.05 0.71 -15.29
CA GLU A 26 2.42 1.89 -16.04
C GLU A 26 3.23 2.82 -15.13
N ASP A 27 3.82 3.89 -15.69
CA ASP A 27 4.55 4.87 -14.89
C ASP A 27 3.57 5.67 -14.02
N ILE A 28 3.85 5.75 -12.73
CA ILE A 28 3.02 6.45 -11.74
C ILE A 28 3.81 7.67 -11.25
N PRO A 29 3.31 8.90 -11.45
CA PRO A 29 4.02 10.09 -11.03
C PRO A 29 4.07 10.20 -9.50
N LYS A 30 5.05 10.95 -8.98
CA LYS A 30 5.11 11.36 -7.58
C LYS A 30 3.82 12.08 -7.16
N GLY A 31 3.34 11.78 -5.95
CA GLY A 31 2.13 12.39 -5.37
C GLY A 31 0.83 11.76 -5.85
N TYR A 32 0.88 10.63 -6.55
CA TYR A 32 -0.30 9.92 -7.00
C TYR A 32 -0.98 9.21 -5.82
N GLU A 33 -2.27 9.46 -5.64
CA GLU A 33 -3.11 8.84 -4.62
C GLU A 33 -3.59 7.46 -5.06
N LEU A 34 -3.09 6.40 -4.44
CA LEU A 34 -3.49 5.02 -4.74
C LEU A 34 -4.81 4.64 -4.07
N GLY A 35 -5.05 5.16 -2.87
CA GLY A 35 -6.29 4.93 -2.13
C GLY A 35 -6.05 4.36 -0.73
N ILE A 36 -7.10 3.75 -0.17
CA ILE A 36 -7.12 3.29 1.22
C ILE A 36 -6.40 1.95 1.33
N SER A 37 -5.43 1.84 2.23
CA SER A 37 -4.79 0.57 2.62
C SER A 37 -5.42 -0.06 3.86
N HIS A 38 -5.82 0.76 4.83
CA HIS A 38 -6.38 0.29 6.10
C HIS A 38 -7.59 1.09 6.51
N VAL A 39 -8.54 0.44 7.18
CA VAL A 39 -9.69 1.05 7.86
C VAL A 39 -9.63 0.66 9.32
N LYS A 40 -9.68 1.63 10.23
CA LYS A 40 -9.62 1.41 11.67
C LYS A 40 -10.85 0.63 12.13
N ASP A 41 -10.61 -0.49 12.78
CA ASP A 41 -11.64 -1.33 13.38
C ASP A 41 -11.01 -2.23 14.45
N GLU A 42 -11.29 -1.92 15.72
CA GLU A 42 -10.72 -2.62 16.89
C GLU A 42 -11.13 -4.10 16.99
N ARG A 43 -12.08 -4.55 16.17
CA ARG A 43 -12.46 -5.98 16.10
C ARG A 43 -11.45 -6.82 15.33
N PHE A 44 -10.51 -6.19 14.63
CA PHE A 44 -9.52 -6.86 13.78
C PHE A 44 -8.13 -6.81 14.42
N GLU A 45 -7.28 -7.74 14.01
CA GLU A 45 -5.89 -7.80 14.46
C GLU A 45 -5.18 -6.47 14.20
N ASN A 46 -4.43 -5.97 15.18
CA ASN A 46 -3.76 -4.67 15.17
C ASN A 46 -4.71 -3.45 15.02
N GLY A 47 -6.02 -3.64 15.18
CA GLY A 47 -7.02 -2.56 15.14
C GLY A 47 -7.36 -2.05 13.73
N TYR A 48 -7.03 -2.81 12.68
CA TYR A 48 -7.30 -2.40 11.29
C TYR A 48 -7.76 -3.55 10.38
N VAL A 49 -8.76 -3.25 9.54
CA VAL A 49 -9.06 -4.02 8.33
C VAL A 49 -8.11 -3.60 7.22
N ARG A 50 -7.48 -4.56 6.55
CA ARG A 50 -6.67 -4.30 5.35
C ARG A 50 -7.52 -4.39 4.09
N THR A 51 -7.38 -3.41 3.21
CA THR A 51 -7.88 -3.50 1.83
C THR A 51 -6.91 -4.32 0.98
N PRO A 52 -7.24 -4.64 -0.28
CA PRO A 52 -6.28 -5.23 -1.22
C PRO A 52 -4.99 -4.41 -1.36
N LEU A 53 -5.05 -3.08 -1.26
CA LEU A 53 -3.83 -2.27 -1.23
C LEU A 53 -2.99 -2.58 0.01
N GLY A 54 -3.62 -2.54 1.20
CA GLY A 54 -2.93 -2.81 2.48
C GLY A 54 -2.47 -4.25 2.68
N GLY A 55 -3.06 -5.19 1.94
CA GLY A 55 -2.72 -6.60 2.00
C GLY A 55 -1.51 -7.01 1.15
N PHE A 56 -1.10 -6.20 0.17
CA PHE A 56 -0.11 -6.60 -0.83
C PHE A 56 1.03 -5.60 -1.08
N TYR A 57 1.01 -4.38 -0.54
CA TYR A 57 2.22 -3.54 -0.59
C TYR A 57 3.26 -4.08 0.41
N ASN A 58 4.53 -4.10 0.00
CA ASN A 58 5.61 -4.64 0.83
C ASN A 58 6.39 -3.55 1.58
N HIS A 59 7.30 -3.97 2.45
CA HIS A 59 8.18 -3.07 3.19
C HIS A 59 9.49 -2.78 2.46
N SER A 60 10.01 -1.56 2.62
CA SER A 60 11.38 -1.20 2.27
C SER A 60 11.85 -0.04 3.15
N ASP A 61 13.15 -0.01 3.47
CA ASP A 61 13.84 1.13 4.10
C ASP A 61 14.04 2.31 3.14
N THR A 62 13.84 2.09 1.84
CA THR A 62 13.92 3.13 0.78
C THR A 62 12.63 3.17 -0.05
N PRO A 63 11.46 3.35 0.60
CA PRO A 63 10.15 3.12 0.00
C PRO A 63 9.86 4.08 -1.16
N ASN A 64 8.85 3.74 -1.96
CA ASN A 64 8.25 4.63 -2.96
C ASN A 64 6.82 5.07 -2.61
N LEU A 65 6.25 4.55 -1.51
CA LEU A 65 4.99 4.96 -0.94
C LEU A 65 5.15 5.64 0.42
N ASP A 66 4.26 6.59 0.67
CA ASP A 66 3.93 7.10 2.00
C ASP A 66 2.54 6.58 2.40
N ALA A 67 2.49 5.96 3.58
CA ALA A 67 1.25 5.56 4.24
C ALA A 67 0.93 6.64 5.28
N TYR A 68 -0.23 7.29 5.16
CA TYR A 68 -0.60 8.39 6.05
C TYR A 68 -2.04 8.23 6.57
N LYS A 69 -2.28 8.69 7.79
CA LYS A 69 -3.62 8.69 8.41
C LYS A 69 -4.48 9.80 7.85
N ASP A 70 -5.73 9.47 7.54
CA ASP A 70 -6.78 10.39 7.12
C ASP A 70 -8.07 9.99 7.83
N GLY A 71 -8.35 10.62 8.97
CA GLY A 71 -9.41 10.20 9.88
C GLY A 71 -9.20 8.76 10.36
N ASP A 72 -10.22 7.91 10.14
CA ASP A 72 -10.22 6.50 10.53
C ASP A 72 -9.63 5.57 9.45
N VAL A 73 -9.00 6.11 8.41
CA VAL A 73 -8.35 5.30 7.36
C VAL A 73 -6.88 5.63 7.23
N ILE A 74 -6.11 4.67 6.70
CA ILE A 74 -4.74 4.89 6.24
C ILE A 74 -4.77 4.84 4.71
N ARG A 75 -4.15 5.83 4.09
CA ARG A 75 -4.08 5.99 2.63
C ARG A 75 -2.64 5.84 2.15
N LEU A 76 -2.49 5.43 0.89
CA LEU A 76 -1.21 5.30 0.21
C LEU A 76 -1.10 6.33 -0.90
N LYS A 77 0.05 7.00 -0.95
CA LYS A 77 0.44 7.87 -2.07
C LYS A 77 1.89 7.65 -2.45
N THR A 78 2.25 7.90 -3.71
CA THR A 78 3.65 7.82 -4.14
C THR A 78 4.46 9.03 -3.63
N ILE A 79 5.70 8.81 -3.19
CA ILE A 79 6.62 9.88 -2.76
C ILE A 79 7.72 10.21 -3.77
N LYS A 80 7.84 9.38 -4.79
CA LYS A 80 8.70 9.52 -5.96
C LYS A 80 7.99 8.90 -7.16
N ASP A 81 8.49 9.16 -8.35
CA ASP A 81 7.99 8.48 -9.55
C ASP A 81 8.23 6.98 -9.39
N VAL A 82 7.25 6.16 -9.79
CA VAL A 82 7.32 4.70 -9.80
C VAL A 82 7.21 4.24 -11.24
N LEU A 83 8.27 3.65 -11.75
CA LEU A 83 8.30 3.20 -13.13
C LEU A 83 7.50 1.91 -13.30
N LYS A 84 6.97 1.69 -14.49
CA LYS A 84 6.32 0.43 -14.86
C LYS A 84 7.20 -0.77 -14.48
N GLY A 85 6.61 -1.72 -13.75
CA GLY A 85 7.28 -2.94 -13.30
C GLY A 85 8.01 -2.80 -11.97
N GLU A 86 8.07 -1.62 -11.36
CA GLU A 86 8.59 -1.46 -10.00
C GLU A 86 7.57 -1.94 -8.95
N GLU A 87 8.09 -2.48 -7.85
CA GLU A 87 7.29 -2.87 -6.70
C GLU A 87 6.94 -1.65 -5.84
N LEU A 88 5.68 -1.57 -5.43
CA LEU A 88 5.20 -0.56 -4.52
C LEU A 88 5.50 -0.98 -3.07
N THR A 89 6.34 -0.19 -2.41
CA THR A 89 6.79 -0.45 -1.04
C THR A 89 6.63 0.77 -0.16
N GLY A 90 6.24 0.54 1.10
CA GLY A 90 6.06 1.57 2.12
C GLY A 90 6.94 1.32 3.34
N TYR A 91 7.19 2.38 4.12
CA TYR A 91 7.83 2.21 5.42
C TYR A 91 6.78 1.79 6.46
N TYR A 92 7.02 0.67 7.16
CA TYR A 92 6.09 0.00 8.06
C TYR A 92 6.03 0.64 9.46
N TRP A 93 5.88 1.97 9.53
CA TRP A 93 5.79 2.69 10.81
C TRP A 93 4.54 2.34 11.62
N LEU A 94 3.49 1.78 11.00
CA LEU A 94 2.26 1.40 11.70
C LEU A 94 2.53 0.35 12.79
N TYR A 95 3.43 -0.61 12.54
CA TYR A 95 3.76 -1.63 13.53
C TYR A 95 4.60 -1.09 14.69
N SER A 96 5.29 0.02 14.48
CA SER A 96 6.01 0.73 15.56
C SER A 96 5.06 1.42 16.55
N LEU A 97 3.77 1.54 16.23
CA LEU A 97 2.76 2.09 17.15
C LEU A 97 2.06 1.02 17.99
N THR A 98 2.18 -0.26 17.62
CA THR A 98 1.57 -1.39 18.32
C THR A 98 2.48 -2.03 19.38
N ASP A 99 3.72 -1.55 19.53
CA ASP A 99 4.67 -1.97 20.57
C ASP A 99 4.49 -1.26 21.94
N ILE A 100 3.25 -0.93 22.33
CA ILE A 100 2.90 -0.36 23.65
C ILE A 100 1.72 -1.11 24.27
#